data_AF-A0A9W6V8I1-F1
#
_entry.id   AF-A0A9W6V8I1-F1
#
_cell.length_a   1.000
_cell.length_b   1.000
_cell.length_c   1.000
_cell.angle_alpha   90.00
_cell.angle_beta   90.00
_cell.angle_gamma   90.00
#
_symmetry.space_group_name_H-M   'P 1'
#
loop_
_entity.id
_entity.type
_entity.pdbx_description
1 polymer ?
#
loop_
_entity_poly.entity_id
_entity_poly.type
_entity_poly.pdbx_seq_one_letter_code
_entity_poly.pdbx_strand_id
1 'polypeptide(L)'
;MRAPATPEITELATFLHTTTAPATTRDLADRFGGARALWGEYHRGARIVPWHLLERVVTESVADRRARVLTLARAKQLYDSAEASAARVEVLGCPAVAPSGRRGLAVALVATAVVSITALANRGAVRRVLGGDREDLG
;
A
#
# COMPACT_ATOMS: atom_id res chain seq x y z
N MET A 1 -23.08 -5.84 4.97
CA MET A 1 -21.98 -6.73 5.42
C MET A 1 -20.67 -5.95 5.29
N ARG A 2 -19.84 -5.92 6.34
CA ARG A 2 -18.56 -5.21 6.36
C ARG A 2 -17.47 -6.16 5.85
N ALA A 3 -16.76 -5.78 4.79
CA ALA A 3 -15.59 -6.55 4.34
C ALA A 3 -14.53 -6.56 5.46
N PRO A 4 -13.88 -7.71 5.73
CA PRO A 4 -12.79 -7.77 6.71
C PRO A 4 -11.66 -6.85 6.26
N ALA A 5 -11.11 -6.06 7.19
CA ALA A 5 -9.93 -5.26 6.91
C ALA A 5 -8.78 -6.20 6.56
N THR A 6 -8.24 -6.05 5.35
CA THR A 6 -7.07 -6.81 4.90
C THR A 6 -5.82 -6.31 5.64
N PRO A 7 -4.76 -7.13 5.73
CA PRO A 7 -3.50 -6.67 6.32
C PRO A 7 -2.96 -5.42 5.62
N GLU A 8 -3.12 -5.30 4.30
CA GLU A 8 -2.66 -4.15 3.52
C GLU A 8 -3.43 -2.86 3.87
N ILE A 9 -4.75 -2.95 4.07
CA ILE A 9 -5.56 -1.81 4.53
C ILE A 9 -5.16 -1.40 5.96
N THR A 10 -4.86 -2.38 6.81
CA THR A 10 -4.41 -2.13 8.20
C THR A 10 -3.04 -1.46 8.24
N GLU A 11 -2.13 -1.85 7.35
CA GLU A 11 -0.81 -1.23 7.21
C GLU A 11 -0.93 0.23 6.74
N LEU A 12 -1.78 0.50 5.75
CA LEU A 12 -2.06 1.87 5.30
C LEU A 12 -2.65 2.73 6.42
N ALA A 13 -3.59 2.19 7.20
CA ALA A 13 -4.19 2.90 8.33
C ALA A 13 -3.16 3.23 9.43
N THR A 14 -2.24 2.29 9.69
CA THR A 14 -1.14 2.49 10.63
C THR A 14 -0.17 3.55 10.13
N PHE A 15 0.19 3.51 8.85
CA PHE A 15 1.02 4.54 8.21
C PHE A 15 0.38 5.93 8.34
N LEU A 16 -0.92 6.04 8.04
CA LEU A 16 -1.66 7.29 8.20
C LEU A 16 -1.59 7.78 9.66
N HIS A 17 -1.88 6.90 10.63
CA HIS A 17 -1.83 7.24 12.05
C HIS A 17 -0.46 7.75 12.50
N THR A 18 0.61 7.06 12.11
CA THR A 18 1.99 7.46 12.46
C THR A 18 2.41 8.77 11.81
N THR A 19 1.96 9.05 10.59
CA THR A 19 2.29 10.29 9.86
C THR A 19 1.55 11.51 10.40
N THR A 20 0.38 11.30 11.01
CA THR A 20 -0.45 12.39 11.55
C THR A 20 -0.31 12.57 13.06
N ALA A 21 0.33 11.65 13.78
CA ALA A 21 0.45 11.75 15.23
C ALA A 21 1.21 13.03 15.65
N PRO A 22 0.77 13.75 16.71
CA PRO A 22 -0.32 13.43 17.64
C PRO A 22 -1.71 14.01 17.28
N ALA A 23 -1.96 14.42 16.02
CA ALA A 23 -3.20 15.08 15.63
C ALA A 23 -4.45 14.20 15.85
N THR A 24 -5.55 14.82 16.32
CA THR A 24 -6.82 14.11 16.50
C THR A 24 -7.63 14.06 15.20
N THR A 25 -8.64 13.19 15.13
CA THR A 25 -9.58 13.16 13.99
C THR A 25 -10.30 14.50 13.76
N ARG A 26 -10.45 15.32 14.81
CA ARG A 26 -11.00 16.68 14.69
C ARG A 26 -9.99 17.60 14.01
N ASP A 27 -8.73 17.57 14.42
CA ASP A 27 -7.66 18.38 13.81
C ASP A 27 -7.47 18.01 12.33
N LEU A 28 -7.59 16.73 11.99
CA LEU A 28 -7.47 16.28 10.60
C LEU A 28 -8.63 16.74 9.73
N ALA A 29 -9.87 16.66 10.25
CA ALA A 29 -11.04 17.18 9.57
C ALA A 29 -10.96 18.69 9.36
N ASP A 30 -10.42 19.43 10.33
CA ASP A 30 -10.23 20.87 10.26
C ASP A 30 -9.16 21.26 9.23
N ARG A 31 -7.98 20.62 9.28
CA ARG A 31 -6.83 20.95 8.42
C ARG A 31 -6.96 20.44 6.99
N PHE A 32 -7.42 19.20 6.82
CA PHE A 32 -7.43 18.51 5.53
C PHE A 32 -8.84 18.41 4.93
N GLY A 33 -9.87 18.78 5.68
CA GLY A 33 -11.27 18.71 5.27
C GLY A 33 -11.89 17.32 5.50
N GLY A 34 -13.16 17.19 5.11
CA GLY A 34 -13.93 15.96 5.26
C GLY A 34 -14.56 15.78 6.64
N ALA A 35 -15.40 14.76 6.78
CA ALA A 35 -16.11 14.50 8.03
C ALA A 35 -15.20 13.82 9.07
N ARG A 36 -15.31 14.24 10.35
CA ARG A 36 -14.58 13.60 11.47
C ARG A 36 -14.79 12.08 11.54
N ALA A 37 -16.00 11.63 11.23
CA ALA A 37 -16.33 10.20 11.19
C ALA A 37 -15.52 9.45 10.13
N LEU A 38 -15.32 10.04 8.94
CA LEU A 38 -14.51 9.46 7.86
C LEU A 38 -13.05 9.33 8.28
N TRP A 39 -12.47 10.35 8.92
CA TRP A 39 -11.12 10.24 9.48
C TRP A 39 -11.00 9.11 10.48
N GLY A 40 -12.03 8.90 11.31
CA GLY A 40 -12.11 7.73 12.19
C GLY A 40 -12.19 6.40 11.45
N GLU A 41 -12.86 6.33 10.31
CA GLU A 41 -12.88 5.14 9.45
C GLU A 41 -11.51 4.87 8.81
N TYR A 42 -10.84 5.91 8.30
CA TYR A 42 -9.50 5.80 7.72
C TYR A 42 -8.47 5.30 8.73
N HIS A 43 -8.43 5.89 9.94
CA HIS A 43 -7.49 5.48 10.99
C HIS A 43 -7.70 4.05 11.49
N ARG A 44 -8.92 3.53 11.38
CA ARG A 44 -9.24 2.15 11.79
C ARG A 44 -9.13 1.15 10.64
N GLY A 45 -8.69 1.58 9.45
CA GLY A 45 -8.67 0.73 8.26
C GLY A 45 -10.06 0.22 7.86
N ALA A 46 -11.13 0.92 8.26
CA ALA A 46 -12.49 0.57 7.86
C ALA A 46 -12.82 1.08 6.46
N ARG A 47 -12.08 2.10 6.00
CA ARG A 47 -12.16 2.67 4.66
C ARG A 47 -10.75 3.04 4.21
N ILE A 48 -10.47 2.91 2.91
CA ILE A 48 -9.23 3.41 2.32
C ILE A 48 -9.33 4.94 2.20
N VAL A 49 -8.31 5.64 2.68
CA VAL A 49 -8.22 7.10 2.56
C VAL A 49 -7.98 7.49 1.10
N PRO A 50 -8.75 8.42 0.51
CA PRO A 50 -8.51 8.85 -0.87
C PRO A 50 -7.08 9.36 -1.09
N TRP A 51 -6.48 9.00 -2.24
CA TRP A 51 -5.08 9.35 -2.56
C TRP A 51 -4.78 10.85 -2.40
N HIS A 52 -5.65 11.73 -2.90
CA HIS A 52 -5.46 13.19 -2.82
C HIS A 52 -5.38 13.71 -1.38
N LEU A 53 -6.08 13.09 -0.42
CA LEU A 53 -5.99 13.44 0.99
C LEU A 53 -4.68 12.92 1.59
N LEU A 54 -4.29 11.68 1.27
CA LEU A 54 -3.05 11.09 1.74
C LEU A 54 -1.82 11.87 1.26
N GLU A 55 -1.82 12.29 0.00
CA GLU A 55 -0.76 13.11 -0.59
C GLU A 55 -0.63 14.47 0.12
N ARG A 56 -1.75 15.14 0.40
CA ARG A 56 -1.77 16.38 1.17
C ARG A 56 -1.25 16.19 2.58
N VAL A 57 -1.70 15.14 3.28
CA VAL A 57 -1.22 14.81 4.63
C VAL A 57 0.29 14.64 4.65
N VAL A 58 0.85 13.83 3.74
CA VAL A 58 2.31 13.63 3.70
C VAL A 58 3.05 14.92 3.35
N THR A 59 2.51 15.71 2.41
CA THR A 59 3.13 16.96 1.96
C THR A 59 3.18 18.01 3.07
N GLU A 60 2.12 18.12 3.87
CA GLU A 60 2.02 19.08 4.97
C GLU A 60 2.68 18.60 6.26
N SER A 61 2.72 17.27 6.52
CA SER A 61 3.36 16.71 7.72
C SER A 61 4.88 16.59 7.59
N VAL A 62 5.42 16.39 6.39
CA VAL A 62 6.87 16.20 6.17
C VAL A 62 7.49 17.48 5.62
N ALA A 63 8.17 18.22 6.50
CA ALA A 63 8.82 19.49 6.14
C ALA A 63 10.00 19.30 5.17
N ASP A 64 10.83 18.29 5.37
CA ASP A 64 11.99 18.04 4.51
C ASP A 64 11.59 17.52 3.13
N ARG A 65 12.13 18.14 2.07
CA ARG A 65 11.76 17.83 0.68
C ARG A 65 12.17 16.41 0.29
N ARG A 66 13.35 15.93 0.69
CA ARG A 66 13.82 14.59 0.30
C ARG A 66 13.05 13.51 1.04
N ALA A 67 12.85 13.68 2.35
CA ALA A 67 12.03 12.81 3.17
C ALA A 67 10.59 12.76 2.66
N ARG A 68 10.03 13.90 2.21
CA ARG A 68 8.69 13.95 1.63
C ARG A 68 8.57 13.09 0.38
N VAL A 69 9.52 13.17 -0.55
CA VAL A 69 9.52 12.33 -1.77
C VAL A 69 9.57 10.85 -1.41
N LEU A 70 10.45 10.46 -0.48
CA LEU A 70 10.55 9.07 -0.03
C LEU A 70 9.27 8.59 0.67
N THR A 71 8.67 9.46 1.48
CA THR A 71 7.44 9.17 2.23
C THR A 71 6.24 9.07 1.28
N LEU A 72 6.14 9.92 0.26
CA LEU A 72 5.12 9.84 -0.78
C LEU A 72 5.25 8.57 -1.62
N ALA A 73 6.47 8.17 -1.98
CA ALA A 73 6.69 6.92 -2.70
C ALA A 73 6.23 5.71 -1.88
N ARG A 74 6.56 5.68 -0.57
CA ARG A 74 6.07 4.65 0.35
C ARG A 74 4.55 4.67 0.49
N ALA A 75 3.97 5.86 0.66
CA ALA A 75 2.52 6.04 0.75
C ALA A 75 1.80 5.51 -0.49
N LYS A 76 2.36 5.75 -1.68
CA LYS A 76 1.81 5.25 -2.96
C LYS A 76 1.81 3.72 -3.00
N GLN A 77 2.92 3.09 -2.64
CA GLN A 77 3.01 1.63 -2.60
C GLN A 77 1.99 0.99 -1.64
N LEU A 78 1.81 1.57 -0.46
CA LEU A 78 0.81 1.11 0.51
C LEU A 78 -0.62 1.31 -0.01
N TYR A 79 -0.89 2.46 -0.64
CA TYR A 79 -2.18 2.75 -1.24
C TYR A 79 -2.54 1.74 -2.33
N ASP A 80 -1.63 1.47 -3.27
CA ASP A 80 -1.85 0.51 -4.35
C ASP A 80 -2.06 -0.91 -3.80
N SER A 81 -1.31 -1.29 -2.77
CA SER A 81 -1.46 -2.60 -2.12
C SER A 81 -2.82 -2.73 -1.43
N ALA A 82 -3.27 -1.68 -0.75
CA ALA A 82 -4.59 -1.61 -0.10
C ALA A 82 -5.72 -1.71 -1.13
N GLU A 83 -5.69 -0.91 -2.21
CA GLU A 83 -6.69 -0.95 -3.29
C GLU A 83 -6.74 -2.32 -3.96
N ALA A 84 -5.56 -2.91 -4.26
CA ALA A 84 -5.50 -4.25 -4.84
C ALA A 84 -6.09 -5.29 -3.89
N SER A 85 -5.86 -5.18 -2.58
CA SER A 85 -6.46 -6.08 -1.59
C SER A 85 -7.97 -5.92 -1.47
N ALA A 86 -8.48 -4.68 -1.54
CA ALA A 86 -9.91 -4.41 -1.51
C ALA A 86 -10.60 -5.03 -2.74
N ALA A 87 -10.01 -4.86 -3.92
CA ALA A 87 -10.50 -5.48 -5.15
C ALA A 87 -10.50 -7.03 -5.06
N ARG A 88 -9.46 -7.64 -4.47
CA ARG A 88 -9.43 -9.11 -4.23
C ARG A 88 -10.58 -9.58 -3.34
N VAL A 89 -10.87 -8.85 -2.26
CA VAL A 89 -11.97 -9.21 -1.33
C VAL A 89 -13.33 -9.04 -2.01
N GLU A 90 -13.52 -8.02 -2.84
CA GLU A 90 -14.76 -7.85 -3.61
C GLU A 90 -15.01 -9.02 -4.57
N VAL A 91 -13.97 -9.46 -5.29
CA VAL A 91 -14.07 -10.61 -6.21
C VAL A 91 -14.34 -11.92 -5.48
N LEU A 92 -13.64 -12.18 -4.36
CA LEU A 92 -13.81 -13.41 -3.57
C LEU A 92 -15.10 -13.42 -2.73
N GLY A 93 -15.58 -12.24 -2.34
CA GLY A 93 -16.81 -12.04 -1.58
C GLY A 93 -18.07 -11.97 -2.45
N CYS A 94 -17.91 -11.95 -3.78
CA CYS A 94 -19.02 -12.12 -4.70
C CYS A 94 -19.48 -13.59 -4.59
N PRO A 95 -20.67 -13.90 -4.03
CA PRO A 95 -21.25 -15.20 -4.29
C PRO A 95 -21.37 -15.27 -5.80
N ALA A 96 -20.72 -16.24 -6.43
CA ALA A 96 -20.94 -16.56 -7.83
C ALA A 96 -22.46 -16.58 -8.03
N VAL A 97 -22.98 -15.54 -8.68
CA VAL A 97 -24.38 -15.48 -9.06
C VAL A 97 -24.57 -16.71 -9.93
N ALA A 98 -25.19 -17.75 -9.36
CA ALA A 98 -25.49 -18.96 -10.09
C ALA A 98 -26.29 -18.53 -11.32
N PRO A 99 -25.82 -18.83 -12.55
CA PRO A 99 -26.53 -18.43 -13.76
C PRO A 99 -27.82 -19.26 -13.86
N SER A 100 -28.88 -18.77 -13.22
CA SER A 100 -30.23 -19.28 -13.36
C SER A 100 -30.80 -18.72 -14.67
N GLY A 101 -30.28 -19.19 -15.81
CA GLY A 101 -30.62 -18.60 -17.10
C GLY A 101 -29.91 -19.20 -18.30
N ARG A 102 -30.13 -20.50 -18.54
CA ARG A 102 -30.14 -21.21 -19.85
C ARG A 102 -29.21 -20.73 -20.98
N ARG A 103 -28.29 -21.64 -21.31
CA ARG A 103 -27.67 -21.95 -22.63
C ARG A 103 -26.60 -20.97 -23.15
N GLY A 104 -25.34 -21.43 -23.09
CA GLY A 104 -24.31 -21.05 -24.06
C GLY A 104 -22.93 -20.87 -23.46
N LEU A 105 -22.15 -21.97 -23.47
CA LEU A 105 -20.68 -22.02 -23.52
C LEU A 105 -19.87 -21.24 -22.46
N ALA A 106 -19.27 -22.01 -21.57
CA ALA A 106 -18.15 -21.61 -20.73
C ALA A 106 -16.95 -21.17 -21.58
N VAL A 107 -16.40 -19.99 -21.29
CA VAL A 107 -14.99 -19.68 -21.54
C VAL A 107 -14.42 -19.09 -20.26
N ALA A 108 -13.70 -19.94 -19.51
CA ALA A 108 -12.84 -19.50 -18.43
C ALA A 108 -11.59 -18.86 -19.05
N LEU A 109 -11.42 -17.55 -18.87
CA LEU A 109 -10.15 -16.89 -19.18
C LEU A 109 -9.33 -16.75 -17.91
N VAL A 110 -8.35 -17.64 -17.82
CA VAL A 110 -7.26 -17.67 -16.85
C VAL A 110 -6.42 -16.39 -16.99
N ALA A 111 -6.38 -15.57 -15.93
CA ALA A 111 -5.54 -14.39 -15.87
C ALA A 111 -4.06 -14.79 -15.74
N THR A 112 -3.25 -14.45 -16.73
CA THR A 112 -1.80 -14.64 -16.70
C THR A 112 -1.18 -13.53 -15.83
N ALA A 113 -0.64 -13.89 -14.67
CA ALA A 113 0.18 -13.01 -13.86
C ALA A 113 1.59 -12.91 -14.48
N VAL A 114 1.96 -11.71 -14.96
CA VAL A 114 3.37 -11.35 -15.18
C VAL A 114 3.78 -10.45 -14.02
N VAL A 115 4.32 -11.06 -12.97
CA VAL A 115 5.10 -10.37 -11.93
C VAL A 115 6.52 -10.24 -12.47
N SER A 116 6.87 -9.05 -12.93
CA SER A 116 8.27 -8.70 -13.21
C SER A 116 9.03 -8.63 -11.88
N ILE A 117 9.85 -9.63 -11.65
CA ILE A 117 10.86 -9.65 -10.58
C ILE A 117 11.90 -8.58 -10.94
N THR A 118 11.89 -7.46 -10.22
CA THR A 118 13.07 -6.58 -10.12
C THR A 118 13.46 -6.46 -8.65
N ALA A 119 13.89 -7.59 -8.10
CA ALA A 119 14.59 -7.64 -6.83
C ALA A 119 16.04 -8.08 -7.11
N LEU A 120 16.83 -7.20 -7.73
CA LEU A 120 18.28 -7.37 -7.74
C LEU A 120 19.02 -6.05 -7.98
N ALA A 121 19.06 -5.19 -6.96
CA ALA A 121 20.16 -4.24 -6.75
C ALA A 121 19.91 -3.40 -5.48
N ASN A 122 19.93 -4.00 -4.28
CA ASN A 122 20.41 -3.26 -3.11
C ASN A 122 20.83 -4.18 -1.96
N ARG A 123 22.04 -4.75 -2.07
CA ARG A 123 22.80 -5.23 -0.91
C ARG A 123 24.23 -4.73 -1.06
N GLY A 124 24.43 -3.49 -0.64
CA GLY A 124 25.75 -3.03 -0.24
C GLY A 124 26.09 -3.56 1.15
N ALA A 125 27.35 -3.97 1.31
CA ALA A 125 28.06 -4.31 2.55
C ALA A 125 27.68 -5.66 3.18
N VAL A 126 28.60 -6.54 3.63
CA VAL A 126 29.80 -6.28 4.42
C VAL A 126 30.78 -7.50 4.33
N ARG A 127 32.01 -7.25 3.85
CA ARG A 127 33.34 -7.64 4.40
C ARG A 127 33.66 -9.12 4.81
N ARG A 128 34.79 -9.58 4.24
CA ARG A 128 35.94 -10.34 4.82
C ARG A 128 36.05 -11.84 4.44
N VAL A 129 37.32 -12.28 4.23
CA VAL A 129 37.86 -13.67 4.10
C VAL A 129 37.86 -14.16 2.63
N LEU A 130 38.94 -14.49 1.90
CA LEU A 130 40.38 -14.86 2.07
C LEU A 130 41.21 -14.07 1.00
N GLY A 131 42.53 -13.85 1.02
CA GLY A 131 43.68 -14.64 1.48
C GLY A 131 44.47 -15.14 0.26
N GLY A 132 45.73 -14.68 0.10
CA GLY A 132 46.76 -15.18 -0.85
C GLY A 132 46.47 -14.87 -2.34
N ASP A 133 47.42 -14.66 -3.23
CA ASP A 133 48.85 -14.95 -3.24
C ASP A 133 49.53 -14.09 -4.35
N ARG A 134 50.86 -14.15 -4.40
CA ARG A 134 51.84 -13.56 -5.34
C ARG A 134 51.44 -13.78 -6.83
N GLU A 135 52.00 -13.10 -7.83
CA GLU A 135 53.39 -13.09 -8.33
C GLU A 135 53.52 -11.88 -9.31
N ASP A 136 54.55 -11.04 -9.21
CA ASP A 136 55.90 -11.19 -9.79
C ASP A 136 55.90 -11.29 -11.34
N LEU A 137 56.16 -10.16 -12.01
CA LEU A 137 56.86 -10.10 -13.30
C LEU A 137 57.56 -8.72 -13.40
N GLY A 138 58.79 -8.69 -12.92
CA GLY A 138 59.82 -7.69 -13.18
C GLY A 138 61.14 -8.39 -13.45
#